data_AF-W1IVV4-F1
#
_entry.id   AF-W1IVV4-F1
#
_cell.length_a   1.000
_cell.length_b   1.000
_cell.length_c   1.000
_cell.angle_alpha   90.00
_cell.angle_beta   90.00
_cell.angle_gamma   90.00
#
_symmetry.space_group_name_H-M   'P 1'
#
loop_
_entity.id
_entity.type
_entity.pdbx_description
1 polymer ?
#
loop_
_entity_poly.entity_id
_entity_poly.type
_entity_poly.pdbx_seq_one_letter_code
_entity_poly.pdbx_strand_id
1 'polypeptide(L)'
;MLTEGTPPRHAVFFCACDRRRSQVTGGDMPFPTPEQLRQQCRIDSDNPAEDDLLGTYSRAAIKRAENYLNRRLYEAAVPDSDPDGLLASEDVTLALMLAVGYWYENREAQSLPSGFKALLEPYRYIPL
;
A
#
# COMPACT_ATOMS: atom_id res chain seq x y z
N MET A 1 53.24 30.53 -15.79
CA MET A 1 52.46 31.68 -15.26
C MET A 1 51.02 31.47 -15.67
N LEU A 2 50.09 31.66 -14.72
CA LEU A 2 48.62 31.53 -14.79
C LEU A 2 48.10 30.08 -14.82
N THR A 3 47.06 29.65 -14.08
CA THR A 3 46.47 29.94 -12.76
C THR A 3 45.35 28.90 -12.58
N GLU A 4 44.99 28.68 -11.32
CA GLU A 4 44.04 27.73 -10.74
C GLU A 4 42.67 27.57 -11.44
N GLY A 5 42.09 26.39 -11.28
CA GLY A 5 40.69 26.09 -11.62
C GLY A 5 40.14 24.97 -10.73
N THR A 6 39.87 25.29 -9.47
CA THR A 6 39.17 24.47 -8.47
C THR A 6 37.81 23.95 -8.99
N PRO A 7 37.43 22.68 -8.78
CA PRO A 7 36.10 22.20 -9.14
C PRO A 7 35.03 22.72 -8.15
N PRO A 8 33.84 23.15 -8.62
CA PRO A 8 32.80 23.69 -7.74
C PRO A 8 32.09 22.60 -6.93
N ARG A 9 31.96 22.86 -5.62
CA ARG A 9 31.14 22.14 -4.65
C ARG A 9 29.75 22.78 -4.59
N HIS A 10 28.78 22.38 -5.42
CA HIS A 10 27.40 22.83 -5.21
C HIS A 10 26.40 21.68 -5.37
N ALA A 11 25.82 21.34 -4.23
CA ALA A 11 24.56 20.64 -3.96
C ALA A 11 23.72 20.29 -5.18
N VAL A 12 23.61 18.99 -5.46
CA VAL A 12 22.46 18.46 -6.18
C VAL A 12 21.34 18.34 -5.15
N PHE A 13 20.52 19.38 -5.14
CA PHE A 13 19.20 19.44 -4.53
C PHE A 13 18.47 18.10 -4.77
N PHE A 14 18.09 17.43 -3.68
CA PHE A 14 17.11 16.35 -3.72
C PHE A 14 15.75 16.98 -4.06
N CYS A 15 15.49 17.15 -5.35
CA CYS A 15 14.22 17.63 -5.86
C CYS A 15 13.20 16.51 -5.71
N ALA A 16 12.28 16.68 -4.76
CA ALA A 16 11.05 15.92 -4.62
C ALA A 16 10.18 16.11 -5.86
N CYS A 17 10.40 15.34 -6.94
CA CYS A 17 9.50 15.30 -8.09
C CYS A 17 9.77 14.17 -9.11
N ASP A 18 10.20 12.96 -8.71
CA ASP A 18 10.23 11.83 -9.67
C ASP A 18 8.93 11.04 -9.63
N ARG A 19 7.90 11.68 -10.20
CA ARG A 19 6.65 11.12 -10.66
C ARG A 19 6.92 10.28 -11.91
N ARG A 20 7.54 9.11 -11.76
CA ARG A 20 7.60 8.05 -12.78
C ARG A 20 6.74 6.87 -12.29
N ARG A 21 5.45 6.85 -12.61
CA ARG A 21 4.91 6.22 -13.84
C ARG A 21 5.59 4.87 -14.12
N SER A 22 5.32 3.89 -13.27
CA SER A 22 5.12 2.52 -13.73
C SER A 22 3.64 2.40 -14.10
N GLN A 23 3.36 2.44 -15.40
CA GLN A 23 2.12 1.87 -15.91
C GLN A 23 2.20 0.37 -15.65
N VAL A 24 1.48 -0.09 -14.63
CA VAL A 24 1.15 -1.50 -14.50
C VAL A 24 0.07 -1.77 -15.54
N THR A 25 0.48 -2.21 -16.72
CA THR A 25 -0.40 -2.88 -17.67
C THR A 25 -0.42 -4.36 -17.31
N GLY A 26 -1.48 -4.81 -16.64
CA GLY A 26 -1.58 -6.20 -16.20
C GLY A 26 -2.85 -6.60 -15.45
N GLY A 27 -4.02 -6.06 -15.82
CA GLY A 27 -5.34 -6.56 -15.37
C GLY A 27 -5.79 -6.07 -14.00
N ASP A 28 -7.04 -5.62 -13.92
CA ASP A 28 -7.79 -5.36 -12.69
C ASP A 28 -7.43 -6.33 -11.56
N MET A 29 -6.76 -5.86 -10.49
CA MET A 29 -6.92 -6.42 -9.15
C MET A 29 -6.85 -5.32 -8.10
N PRO A 30 -7.94 -4.56 -7.90
CA PRO A 30 -7.93 -3.47 -6.95
C PRO A 30 -8.24 -3.88 -5.49
N PHE A 31 -8.30 -5.17 -5.19
CA PHE A 31 -8.16 -5.71 -3.83
C PHE A 31 -7.61 -7.14 -3.89
N PRO A 32 -6.94 -7.63 -2.82
CA PRO A 32 -6.40 -8.97 -2.82
C PRO A 32 -7.54 -10.00 -2.84
N THR A 33 -7.51 -10.87 -3.85
CA THR A 33 -8.41 -12.02 -3.95
C THR A 33 -8.10 -13.04 -2.83
N PRO A 34 -9.08 -13.86 -2.39
CA PRO A 34 -8.82 -14.88 -1.38
C PRO A 34 -7.70 -15.85 -1.79
N GLU A 35 -7.53 -16.13 -3.09
CA GLU A 35 -6.45 -16.97 -3.60
C GLU A 35 -5.05 -16.37 -3.34
N GLN A 36 -4.89 -15.06 -3.56
CA GLN A 36 -3.64 -14.35 -3.28
C GLN A 36 -3.34 -14.31 -1.77
N LEU A 37 -4.38 -14.18 -0.94
CA LEU A 37 -4.22 -14.22 0.51
C LEU A 37 -3.82 -15.62 1.00
N ARG A 38 -4.36 -16.69 0.41
CA ARG A 38 -3.93 -18.07 0.68
C ARG A 38 -2.47 -18.27 0.31
N GLN A 39 -2.07 -17.82 -0.88
CA GLN A 39 -0.68 -17.90 -1.32
C GLN A 39 0.27 -17.15 -0.37
N GLN A 40 -0.15 -15.96 0.08
CA GLN A 40 0.62 -15.16 1.05
C GLN A 40 0.77 -15.87 2.41
N CYS A 41 -0.30 -16.51 2.89
CA CYS A 41 -0.30 -17.23 4.17
C CYS A 41 0.23 -18.68 4.06
N ARG A 42 0.66 -19.11 2.87
CA ARG A 42 1.13 -20.48 2.58
C ARG A 42 0.12 -21.56 2.99
N ILE A 43 -1.16 -21.28 2.72
CA ILE A 43 -2.25 -22.22 2.99
C ILE A 43 -2.43 -23.11 1.75
N ASP A 44 -2.12 -24.40 1.89
CA ASP A 44 -2.24 -25.40 0.81
C ASP A 44 -3.66 -26.01 0.72
N SER A 45 -4.52 -25.77 1.71
CA SER A 45 -5.88 -26.33 1.78
C SER A 45 -6.93 -25.39 1.19
N ASP A 46 -7.76 -25.92 0.29
CA ASP A 46 -8.98 -25.26 -0.21
C ASP A 46 -10.13 -25.47 0.79
N ASN A 47 -9.98 -24.90 1.99
CA ASN A 47 -10.98 -24.97 3.03
C ASN A 47 -11.84 -23.69 3.02
N PRO A 48 -13.16 -23.78 2.74
CA PRO A 48 -14.02 -22.59 2.68
C PRO A 48 -14.13 -21.85 4.02
N ALA A 49 -13.86 -22.51 5.15
CA ALA A 49 -13.83 -21.85 6.45
C ALA A 49 -12.63 -20.89 6.60
N GLU A 50 -11.50 -21.19 5.96
CA GLU A 50 -10.35 -20.28 5.96
C GLU A 50 -10.57 -19.09 5.04
N ASP A 51 -11.25 -19.29 3.91
CA ASP A 51 -11.58 -18.20 2.99
C ASP A 51 -12.47 -17.13 3.64
N ASP A 52 -13.43 -17.52 4.47
CA ASP A 52 -14.26 -16.57 5.22
C ASP A 52 -13.45 -15.78 6.26
N LEU A 53 -12.49 -16.43 6.90
CA LEU A 53 -11.55 -15.80 7.84
C LEU A 53 -10.65 -14.79 7.13
N LEU A 54 -10.04 -15.18 6.00
CA LEU A 54 -9.21 -14.30 5.18
C LEU A 54 -10.00 -13.13 4.62
N GLY A 55 -11.25 -13.36 4.21
CA GLY A 55 -12.19 -12.30 3.81
C GLY A 55 -12.51 -11.34 4.97
N THR A 56 -12.55 -11.82 6.20
CA THR A 56 -12.72 -10.96 7.37
C THR A 56 -11.48 -10.09 7.61
N TYR A 57 -10.29 -10.65 7.47
CA TYR A 57 -9.04 -9.89 7.60
C TYR A 57 -8.86 -8.87 6.48
N SER A 58 -9.20 -9.19 5.24
CA SER A 58 -9.11 -8.24 4.13
C SER A 58 -10.00 -7.02 4.39
N ARG A 59 -11.26 -7.23 4.79
CA ARG A 59 -12.18 -6.12 5.15
C ARG A 59 -11.67 -5.29 6.32
N ALA A 60 -11.07 -5.92 7.33
CA ALA A 60 -10.46 -5.21 8.46
C ALA A 60 -9.22 -4.40 8.03
N ALA A 61 -8.40 -4.96 7.14
CA ALA A 61 -7.21 -4.31 6.59
C ALA A 61 -7.58 -3.07 5.78
N ILE A 62 -8.62 -3.17 4.93
CA ILE A 62 -9.13 -2.05 4.13
C ILE A 62 -9.58 -0.92 5.05
N LYS A 63 -10.45 -1.21 6.02
CA LYS A 63 -10.88 -0.20 7.01
C LYS A 63 -9.70 0.41 7.76
N ARG A 64 -8.68 -0.38 8.08
CA ARG A 64 -7.47 0.14 8.75
C ARG A 64 -6.66 1.06 7.85
N ALA A 65 -6.52 0.72 6.57
CA ALA A 65 -5.86 1.55 5.58
C ALA A 65 -6.60 2.88 5.35
N GLU A 66 -7.93 2.84 5.20
CA GLU A 66 -8.76 4.05 5.08
C GLU A 66 -8.60 4.98 6.28
N ASN A 67 -8.62 4.42 7.50
CA ASN A 67 -8.39 5.19 8.73
C ASN A 67 -6.98 5.80 8.80
N TYR A 68 -5.97 5.09 8.30
CA TYR A 68 -4.60 5.59 8.29
C TYR A 68 -4.41 6.72 7.27
N LEU A 69 -4.97 6.55 6.08
CA LEU A 69 -4.90 7.51 4.98
C LEU A 69 -5.84 8.71 5.17
N ASN A 70 -6.83 8.58 6.06
CA ASN A 70 -7.93 9.53 6.27
C ASN A 70 -8.74 9.80 4.97
N ARG A 71 -8.89 8.79 4.12
CA ARG A 71 -9.64 8.84 2.86
C ARG A 71 -10.20 7.48 2.48
N ARG A 72 -11.16 7.48 1.57
CA ARG A 72 -11.77 6.24 1.06
C ARG A 72 -10.92 5.62 -0.04
N LEU A 73 -10.87 4.29 -0.02
CA LEU A 73 -10.22 3.47 -1.02
C LEU A 73 -11.27 2.97 -2.02
N TYR A 74 -10.98 3.14 -3.31
CA TYR A 74 -11.85 2.76 -4.41
C TYR A 74 -11.18 1.75 -5.33
N GLU A 75 -11.99 0.83 -5.85
CA GLU A 75 -11.48 -0.26 -6.66
C GLU A 75 -11.33 0.08 -8.13
N ALA A 76 -12.43 0.55 -8.75
CA ALA A 76 -12.50 0.73 -10.19
C ALA A 76 -12.43 2.21 -10.59
N ALA A 77 -13.17 3.07 -9.90
CA ALA A 77 -13.23 4.49 -10.19
C ALA A 77 -13.50 5.26 -8.91
N VAL A 78 -12.80 6.40 -8.77
CA VAL A 78 -13.13 7.39 -7.75
C VAL A 78 -14.33 8.19 -8.26
N PRO A 79 -15.44 8.24 -7.52
CA PRO A 79 -16.59 9.06 -7.93
C PRO A 79 -16.23 10.55 -7.84
N ASP A 80 -16.76 11.36 -8.77
CA ASP A 80 -16.53 12.82 -8.79
C ASP A 80 -17.02 13.53 -7.52
N SER A 81 -17.82 12.86 -6.68
CA SER A 81 -18.29 13.35 -5.38
C SER A 81 -17.22 13.35 -4.29
N ASP A 82 -16.13 12.58 -4.44
CA ASP A 82 -15.04 12.47 -3.46
C ASP A 82 -13.71 12.88 -4.09
N PRO A 83 -13.36 14.19 -4.08
CA PRO A 83 -12.09 14.67 -4.65
C PRO A 83 -10.85 14.09 -3.94
N ASP A 84 -11.02 13.61 -2.70
CA ASP A 84 -9.97 13.01 -1.89
C ASP A 84 -9.89 11.48 -2.00
N GLY A 85 -10.76 10.86 -2.81
CA GLY A 85 -10.77 9.41 -3.00
C GLY A 85 -9.48 8.88 -3.61
N LEU A 86 -9.01 7.73 -3.13
CA LEU A 86 -7.81 7.08 -3.64
C LEU A 86 -8.16 5.79 -4.36
N LEU A 87 -7.66 5.64 -5.59
CA LEU A 87 -7.68 4.37 -6.29
C LEU A 87 -6.68 3.40 -5.65
N ALA A 88 -7.11 2.17 -5.36
CA ALA A 88 -6.23 1.13 -4.84
C ALA A 88 -5.11 0.83 -5.84
N SER A 89 -3.87 1.18 -5.47
CA SER A 89 -2.66 0.84 -6.21
C SER A 89 -2.05 -0.48 -5.70
N GLU A 90 -1.10 -1.04 -6.46
CA GLU A 90 -0.38 -2.26 -6.05
C GLU A 90 0.27 -2.13 -4.66
N ASP A 91 0.78 -0.95 -4.32
CA ASP A 91 1.37 -0.68 -3.00
C ASP A 91 0.35 -0.84 -1.87
N VAL A 92 -0.89 -0.39 -2.10
CA VAL A 92 -1.98 -0.54 -1.14
C VAL A 92 -2.36 -2.01 -1.02
N THR A 93 -2.48 -2.72 -2.14
CA THR A 93 -2.76 -4.17 -2.15
C THR A 93 -1.69 -4.94 -1.38
N LEU A 94 -0.41 -4.63 -1.59
CA LEU A 94 0.71 -5.22 -0.85
C LEU A 94 0.65 -4.90 0.65
N ALA A 95 0.31 -3.66 1.01
CA ALA A 95 0.13 -3.28 2.40
C ALA A 95 -0.99 -4.11 3.05
N LEU A 96 -2.14 -4.25 2.39
CA LEU A 96 -3.24 -5.08 2.88
C LEU A 96 -2.80 -6.54 3.07
N MET A 97 -2.09 -7.12 2.12
CA MET A 97 -1.55 -8.49 2.23
C MET A 97 -0.60 -8.67 3.42
N LEU A 98 0.26 -7.67 3.68
CA LEU A 98 1.16 -7.68 4.85
C LEU A 98 0.36 -7.65 6.17
N ALA A 99 -0.71 -6.87 6.24
CA ALA A 99 -1.57 -6.82 7.43
C ALA A 99 -2.30 -8.15 7.66
N VAL A 100 -2.85 -8.75 6.59
CA VAL A 100 -3.54 -10.04 6.67
C VAL A 100 -2.60 -11.15 7.10
N GLY A 101 -1.42 -11.28 6.48
CA GLY A 101 -0.43 -12.28 6.86
C GLY A 101 0.01 -12.12 8.32
N TYR A 102 0.18 -10.88 8.78
CA TYR A 102 0.52 -10.60 10.16
C TYR A 102 -0.56 -11.05 11.16
N TRP A 103 -1.83 -10.75 10.89
CA TRP A 103 -2.97 -11.18 11.74
C TRP A 103 -3.27 -12.68 11.64
N TYR A 104 -2.87 -13.33 10.54
CA TYR A 104 -2.96 -14.77 10.41
C TYR A 104 -2.00 -15.47 11.37
N GLU A 105 -0.73 -15.04 11.37
CA GLU A 105 0.32 -15.59 12.23
C GLU A 105 0.17 -15.18 13.71
N ASN A 106 -0.28 -13.94 13.96
CA ASN A 106 -0.39 -13.37 15.31
C ASN A 106 -1.85 -13.06 15.64
N ARG A 107 -2.48 -13.95 16.42
CA ARG A 107 -3.87 -13.80 16.91
C ARG A 107 -4.01 -12.87 18.13
N GLU A 108 -2.90 -12.36 18.64
CA GLU A 108 -2.82 -11.53 19.85
C GLU A 108 -2.75 -10.03 19.53
N ALA A 109 -3.06 -9.20 20.52
CA ALA A 109 -3.00 -7.74 20.40
C ALA A 109 -1.55 -7.25 20.29
N GLN A 110 -1.03 -7.18 19.06
CA GLN A 110 0.29 -6.65 18.75
C GLN A 110 0.24 -5.49 17.75
N SER A 111 1.34 -4.74 17.68
CA SER A 111 1.47 -3.61 16.77
C SER A 111 1.68 -4.08 15.33
N LEU A 112 0.90 -3.51 14.40
CA LEU A 112 1.05 -3.77 12.97
C LEU A 112 2.49 -3.53 12.49
N PRO A 113 2.96 -4.32 11.50
CA PRO A 113 4.30 -4.18 10.95
C PRO A 113 4.54 -2.77 10.40
N SER A 114 5.76 -2.25 10.60
CA SER A 114 6.16 -0.91 10.12
C SER A 114 6.02 -0.77 8.60
N GLY A 115 6.25 -1.86 7.86
CA GLY A 115 6.09 -1.91 6.40
C GLY A 115 4.69 -1.53 5.92
N PHE A 116 3.64 -1.86 6.68
CA PHE A 116 2.27 -1.45 6.36
C PHE A 116 2.13 0.07 6.31
N LYS A 117 2.69 0.76 7.31
CA LYS A 117 2.62 2.22 7.41
C LYS A 117 3.52 2.88 6.37
N ALA A 118 4.73 2.36 6.17
CA ALA A 118 5.69 2.91 5.20
C ALA A 118 5.16 2.92 3.77
N LEU A 119 4.41 1.88 3.36
CA LEU A 119 3.78 1.83 2.04
C LEU A 119 2.65 2.85 1.89
N LEU A 120 1.91 3.12 2.96
CA LEU A 120 0.75 4.02 2.95
C LEU A 120 1.10 5.49 3.24
N GLU A 121 2.27 5.76 3.81
CA GLU A 121 2.74 7.09 4.16
C GLU A 121 2.72 8.12 3.01
N PRO A 122 3.21 7.82 1.79
CA PRO A 122 3.17 8.77 0.67
C PRO A 122 1.74 9.04 0.17
N TYR A 123 0.82 8.15 0.49
CA TYR A 123 -0.60 8.25 0.17
C TYR A 123 -1.37 9.00 1.26
N ARG A 124 -0.75 9.43 2.36
CA ARG A 124 -1.51 10.11 3.41
C ARG A 124 -1.89 11.53 2.99
N TYR A 125 -3.18 11.86 3.06
CA TYR A 125 -3.63 13.24 2.88
C TYR A 125 -3.42 14.04 4.17
N ILE A 126 -2.72 15.17 4.06
CA ILE A 126 -2.51 16.13 5.15
C ILE A 126 -3.10 17.45 4.64
N PRO A 127 -4.26 17.90 5.14
CA PRO A 127 -4.73 19.25 4.84
C PRO A 127 -3.74 20.25 5.45
N LEU A 128 -3.12 21.07 4.60
CA LEU A 128 -2.22 22.16 5.00
C LEU A 128 -3.00 23.40 5.43
#